data_AF-A0AAD4ERW9-F1
#
_entry.id   AF-A0AAD4ERW9-F1
#
_cell.length_a   1.000
_cell.length_b   1.000
_cell.length_c   1.000
_cell.angle_alpha   90.00
_cell.angle_beta   90.00
_cell.angle_gamma   90.00
#
_symmetry.space_group_name_H-M   'P 1'
#
loop_
_entity.id
_entity.type
_entity.pdbx_description
1 polymer ?
#
loop_
_entity_poly.entity_id
_entity_poly.type
_entity_poly.pdbx_seq_one_letter_code
_entity_poly.pdbx_strand_id
1 'polypeptide(L)'
;MWSRQDRGYLVFTYEYEEHRTPDENYGAQFFRCWHGESLIGGPPTTGCFCRSRHAAFSLTCKCWAPPLPLFLVCRTLYDDAQFVFFSSNRFIVHDFKISPPWALPFEKERRGYGRWPGGLDEDVPPYPYPHPRLAISHFLREIVPAGSLAHLRFLELVFPPYRPASWPETEHPAMEDWWATADWLHGKINPSALMVRVAVVKPRFAALGTYGSTITADEGDALMKAYMDLLQPLRRLGDGGLGRFYADFPYPWAGTEEVRSRMREGWPEDFAWLDFEKRELKARLERYVLGSRYESPYESRRKEPARSDWNEIFEGYLG
;
A
#
# COMPACT_ATOMS: atom_id res chain seq x y z
N MET A 1 -0.72 8.09 6.28
CA MET A 1 -0.29 7.24 5.14
C MET A 1 0.28 8.12 4.06
N TRP A 2 1.39 7.76 3.42
CA TRP A 2 2.04 8.61 2.41
C TRP A 2 1.65 8.20 0.98
N SER A 3 1.29 9.19 0.16
CA SER A 3 0.89 9.07 -1.24
C SER A 3 1.98 9.60 -2.17
N ARG A 4 2.27 8.86 -3.24
CA ARG A 4 3.24 9.27 -4.25
C ARG A 4 2.82 10.52 -5.03
N GLN A 5 1.59 10.56 -5.55
CA GLN A 5 1.15 11.63 -6.45
C GLN A 5 1.03 12.97 -5.71
N ASP A 6 0.49 12.94 -4.50
CA ASP A 6 0.35 14.14 -3.65
C ASP A 6 1.67 14.48 -2.94
N ARG A 7 2.63 13.54 -3.02
CA ARG A 7 3.89 13.51 -2.29
C ARG A 7 3.71 13.78 -0.79
N GLY A 8 2.53 13.51 -0.25
CA GLY A 8 2.10 13.94 1.07
C GLY A 8 1.31 12.85 1.77
N TYR A 9 0.97 13.11 3.04
CA TYR A 9 0.15 12.15 3.77
C TYR A 9 -1.33 12.33 3.44
N LEU A 10 -1.98 11.24 3.11
CA LEU A 10 -3.42 11.15 2.95
C LEU A 10 -4.04 10.37 4.12
N VAL A 11 -5.26 10.75 4.43
CA VAL A 11 -6.21 9.92 5.19
C VAL A 11 -7.05 9.18 4.13
N PHE A 12 -7.76 8.08 4.43
CA PHE A 12 -8.91 7.62 3.58
C PHE A 12 -10.27 7.76 4.30
N THR A 13 -11.31 8.26 3.61
CA THR A 13 -12.71 8.14 4.02
C THR A 13 -13.59 7.88 2.84
N TYR A 14 -14.58 7.04 3.07
CA TYR A 14 -15.59 6.72 2.10
C TYR A 14 -16.72 7.75 2.10
N GLU A 15 -17.16 8.12 0.90
CA GLU A 15 -18.55 8.49 0.69
C GLU A 15 -19.41 7.21 0.73
N TYR A 16 -19.82 6.80 1.93
CA TYR A 16 -21.07 6.03 2.06
C TYR A 16 -22.20 6.98 2.42
N GLU A 17 -23.31 6.79 1.72
CA GLU A 17 -24.63 7.35 1.99
C GLU A 17 -25.17 6.80 3.34
N GLU A 18 -25.75 7.71 4.12
CA GLU A 18 -26.64 7.58 5.29
C GLU A 18 -26.25 6.76 6.54
N HIS A 19 -25.26 5.86 6.52
CA HIS A 19 -24.97 4.97 7.68
C HIS A 19 -23.54 5.07 8.20
N ARG A 20 -22.99 6.28 8.35
CA ARG A 20 -21.66 6.45 8.95
C ARG A 20 -21.73 6.37 10.46
N THR A 21 -20.84 5.59 11.05
CA THR A 21 -20.51 5.72 12.47
C THR A 21 -19.88 7.11 12.71
N PRO A 22 -20.04 7.71 13.91
CA PRO A 22 -19.41 8.99 14.25
C PRO A 22 -17.90 9.05 14.02
N ASP A 23 -17.22 7.90 14.04
CA ASP A 23 -15.76 7.80 13.86
C ASP A 23 -15.36 7.90 12.38
N GLU A 24 -16.16 7.34 11.47
CA GLU A 24 -15.96 7.46 10.01
C GLU A 24 -16.20 8.90 9.52
N ASN A 25 -17.13 9.62 10.13
CA ASN A 25 -17.33 11.05 9.87
C ASN A 25 -16.13 11.90 10.29
N TYR A 26 -15.44 11.54 11.37
CA TYR A 26 -14.29 12.28 11.88
C TYR A 26 -13.07 12.16 10.94
N GLY A 27 -12.87 11.02 10.29
CA GLY A 27 -11.84 10.89 9.24
C GLY A 27 -12.08 11.84 8.07
N ALA A 28 -13.35 12.09 7.71
CA ALA A 28 -13.73 12.72 6.45
C ALA A 28 -13.42 14.22 6.41
N GLN A 29 -13.35 14.86 7.57
CA GLN A 29 -12.96 16.26 7.69
C GLN A 29 -11.51 16.50 7.25
N PHE A 30 -10.64 15.50 7.34
CA PHE A 30 -9.22 15.63 6.95
C PHE A 30 -8.99 15.57 5.43
N PHE A 31 -10.00 15.27 4.60
CA PHE A 31 -9.87 15.18 3.13
C PHE A 31 -9.91 16.52 2.44
N ARG A 32 -10.79 17.38 2.95
CA ARG A 32 -11.15 18.62 2.26
C ARG A 32 -10.28 19.79 2.71
N CYS A 33 -9.30 19.56 3.57
CA CYS A 33 -8.34 20.57 4.01
C CYS A 33 -7.51 21.17 2.86
N TRP A 34 -7.32 20.45 1.74
CA TRP A 34 -6.64 20.97 0.55
C TRP A 34 -7.60 21.59 -0.48
N HIS A 35 -8.88 21.17 -0.47
CA HIS A 35 -9.94 21.82 -1.21
C HIS A 35 -10.31 23.10 -0.47
N GLY A 36 -9.50 24.14 -0.67
CA GLY A 36 -9.71 25.45 -0.09
C GLY A 36 -11.19 25.85 -0.14
N GLU A 37 -11.73 26.18 1.04
CA GLU A 37 -12.87 27.06 1.29
C GLU A 37 -13.59 27.59 0.02
N SER A 38 -14.37 26.77 -0.70
CA SER A 38 -15.23 27.30 -1.78
C SER A 38 -16.26 26.33 -2.35
N LEU A 39 -16.92 25.52 -1.53
CA LEU A 39 -18.10 24.79 -2.04
C LEU A 39 -19.41 25.16 -1.36
N ILE A 40 -19.43 25.69 -0.14
CA ILE A 40 -20.67 26.19 0.48
C ILE A 40 -20.28 27.33 1.45
N GLY A 41 -20.77 28.55 1.22
CA GLY A 41 -20.31 29.82 1.83
C GLY A 41 -20.52 30.00 3.34
N GLY A 42 -20.07 29.05 4.17
CA GLY A 42 -19.92 29.23 5.61
C GLY A 42 -18.51 29.77 5.96
N PRO A 43 -18.36 30.47 7.10
CA PRO A 43 -17.05 30.81 7.61
C PRO A 43 -16.25 29.53 7.88
N PRO A 44 -14.92 29.53 7.65
CA PRO A 44 -14.10 28.36 7.89
C PRO A 44 -14.23 27.92 9.34
N THR A 45 -14.64 26.67 9.55
CA THR A 45 -14.67 26.08 10.89
C THR A 45 -13.25 25.94 11.40
N THR A 46 -13.01 26.44 12.61
CA THR A 46 -11.72 26.35 13.29
C THR A 46 -11.43 24.88 13.61
N GLY A 47 -10.70 24.22 12.71
CA GLY A 47 -10.18 22.87 12.94
C GLY A 47 -10.16 22.03 11.68
N CYS A 48 -9.13 22.20 10.83
CA CYS A 48 -8.68 21.20 9.86
C CYS A 48 -7.24 21.52 9.45
N PHE A 49 -6.25 20.74 9.90
CA PHE A 49 -4.87 20.91 9.45
C PHE A 49 -4.54 19.99 8.26
N CYS A 50 -4.27 20.62 7.12
CA CYS A 50 -3.20 20.26 6.19
C CYS A 50 -2.61 21.56 5.67
N ARG A 51 -1.29 21.71 5.70
CA ARG A 51 -0.59 22.59 4.77
C ARG A 51 0.73 21.92 4.36
N SER A 52 0.78 21.46 3.12
CA SER A 52 1.86 20.74 2.44
C SER A 52 2.05 19.25 2.76
N ARG A 53 2.57 18.74 3.90
CA ARG A 53 2.97 17.29 3.98
C ARG A 53 3.05 16.56 5.35
N HIS A 54 2.26 16.87 6.37
CA HIS A 54 2.47 16.21 7.70
C HIS A 54 1.17 15.77 8.39
N ALA A 55 0.56 14.65 7.94
CA ALA A 55 -0.65 14.08 8.55
C ALA A 55 -0.45 12.63 9.04
N ALA A 56 -0.88 12.36 10.27
CA ALA A 56 -1.20 11.02 10.76
C ALA A 56 -2.67 11.02 11.22
N PHE A 57 -3.30 9.86 11.16
CA PHE A 57 -4.69 9.68 11.57
C PHE A 57 -4.73 8.58 12.63
N SER A 58 -5.59 8.74 13.62
CA SER A 58 -5.85 7.74 14.64
C SER A 58 -7.35 7.51 14.72
N LEU A 59 -7.75 6.23 14.69
CA LEU A 59 -9.12 5.82 14.99
C LEU A 59 -9.46 5.99 16.48
N THR A 60 -8.47 6.07 17.37
CA THR A 60 -8.66 6.15 18.81
C THR A 60 -8.60 7.56 19.38
N CYS A 61 -7.79 8.47 18.80
CA CYS A 61 -7.71 9.87 19.22
C CYS A 61 -8.29 10.80 18.16
N LYS A 62 -9.44 11.40 18.50
CA LYS A 62 -10.09 12.51 17.79
C LYS A 62 -9.45 13.87 18.08
N CYS A 63 -8.21 13.86 18.52
CA CYS A 63 -7.48 15.00 19.07
C CYS A 63 -6.14 15.20 18.36
N TRP A 64 -5.88 14.44 17.29
CA TRP A 64 -4.57 14.40 16.71
C TRP A 64 -4.25 15.70 15.99
N ALA A 65 -3.30 16.44 16.54
CA ALA A 65 -2.53 17.45 15.83
C ALA A 65 -1.11 16.91 15.67
N PRO A 66 -0.44 17.14 14.52
CA PRO A 66 0.98 16.85 14.44
C PRO A 66 1.69 17.59 15.56
N PRO A 67 2.74 17.01 16.18
CA PRO A 67 3.52 17.68 17.22
C PRO A 67 4.41 18.79 16.64
N LEU A 68 3.92 19.55 15.66
CA LEU A 68 4.60 20.67 15.03
C LEU A 68 5.08 21.70 16.06
N PRO A 69 4.31 22.05 17.10
CA PRO A 69 4.84 22.91 18.16
C PRO A 69 6.11 22.32 18.79
N LEU A 70 6.15 21.00 19.02
CA LEU A 70 7.32 20.32 19.60
C LEU A 70 8.53 20.34 18.66
N PHE A 71 8.29 20.21 17.36
CA PHE A 71 9.34 20.31 16.34
C PHE A 71 9.93 21.73 16.20
N LEU A 72 9.26 22.76 16.71
CA LEU A 72 9.65 24.16 16.54
C LEU A 72 10.19 24.82 17.81
N VAL A 73 10.20 24.13 18.96
CA VAL A 73 10.68 24.73 20.23
C VAL A 73 12.20 24.86 20.25
N CYS A 74 12.92 23.75 20.17
CA CYS A 74 14.37 23.70 20.18
C CYS A 74 14.88 22.42 19.51
N ARG A 75 16.19 22.33 19.23
CA ARG A 75 16.80 21.16 18.56
C ARG A 75 16.60 19.87 19.34
N THR A 76 16.77 19.89 20.66
CA THR A 76 16.59 18.70 21.50
C THR A 76 15.16 18.19 21.44
N LEU A 77 14.16 19.07 21.58
CA LEU A 77 12.75 18.66 21.48
C LEU A 77 12.37 18.20 20.06
N TYR A 78 12.99 18.79 19.03
CA TYR A 78 12.83 18.34 17.65
C TYR A 78 13.34 16.91 17.46
N ASP A 79 14.53 16.60 17.98
CA ASP A 79 15.14 15.27 17.90
C ASP A 79 14.33 14.24 18.70
N ASP A 80 13.90 14.58 19.92
CA ASP A 80 13.04 13.73 20.75
C ASP A 80 11.68 13.45 20.08
N ALA A 81 11.06 14.49 19.52
CA ALA A 81 9.79 14.36 18.81
C ALA A 81 9.95 13.49 17.55
N GLN A 82 11.07 13.61 16.83
CA GLN A 82 11.35 12.77 15.67
C GLN A 82 11.54 11.31 16.09
N PHE A 83 12.33 11.07 17.13
CA PHE A 83 12.52 9.74 17.71
C PHE A 83 11.17 9.09 18.01
N VAL A 84 10.34 9.74 18.83
CA VAL A 84 9.02 9.21 19.22
C VAL A 84 8.12 8.99 18.00
N PHE A 85 8.09 9.94 17.06
CA PHE A 85 7.24 9.86 15.88
C PHE A 85 7.63 8.68 14.99
N PHE A 86 8.91 8.52 14.65
CA PHE A 86 9.34 7.44 13.75
C PHE A 86 9.42 6.07 14.45
N SER A 87 9.62 6.04 15.78
CA SER A 87 9.68 4.79 16.53
C SER A 87 8.33 4.21 16.92
N SER A 88 7.31 5.05 17.06
CA SER A 88 6.02 4.62 17.63
C SER A 88 4.91 4.49 16.59
N ASN A 89 5.15 4.92 15.35
CA ASN A 89 4.14 4.91 14.30
C ASN A 89 4.42 3.85 13.23
N ARG A 90 3.33 3.35 12.64
CA ARG A 90 3.34 2.54 11.42
C ARG A 90 3.21 3.43 10.20
N PHE A 91 4.18 3.36 9.31
CA PHE A 91 4.18 4.12 8.07
C PHE A 91 3.67 3.26 6.93
N ILE A 92 2.54 3.65 6.36
CA ILE A 92 1.96 3.02 5.18
C ILE A 92 2.28 3.89 3.97
N VAL A 93 2.98 3.35 2.99
CA VAL A 93 3.43 4.00 1.77
C VAL A 93 2.72 3.34 0.60
N HIS A 94 1.91 4.10 -0.13
CA HIS A 94 1.13 3.58 -1.24
C HIS A 94 1.74 3.97 -2.58
N ASP A 95 1.88 3.00 -3.49
CA ASP A 95 2.59 3.19 -4.77
C ASP A 95 1.78 3.89 -5.86
N PHE A 96 0.49 4.10 -5.61
CA PHE A 96 -0.43 4.71 -6.56
C PHE A 96 -1.27 5.84 -5.95
N LYS A 97 -1.96 6.62 -6.78
CA LYS A 97 -2.90 7.65 -6.34
C LYS A 97 -3.94 7.03 -5.40
N ILE A 98 -4.00 7.51 -4.17
CA ILE A 98 -5.11 7.25 -3.26
C ILE A 98 -6.25 8.20 -3.69
N SER A 99 -6.73 8.00 -4.90
CA SER A 99 -8.09 8.43 -5.22
C SER A 99 -9.02 7.35 -4.71
N PRO A 100 -10.31 7.65 -4.50
CA PRO A 100 -11.28 6.62 -4.16
C PRO A 100 -11.17 5.44 -5.16
N PRO A 101 -11.53 4.20 -4.79
CA PRO A 101 -11.28 3.00 -5.62
C PRO A 101 -11.73 3.18 -7.09
N TRP A 102 -12.77 4.01 -7.32
CA TRP A 102 -13.31 4.38 -8.62
C TRP A 102 -12.51 5.36 -9.48
N ALA A 103 -11.44 5.93 -8.96
CA ALA A 103 -10.50 6.76 -9.71
C ALA A 103 -9.11 6.12 -9.83
N LEU A 104 -9.01 4.82 -9.55
CA LEU A 104 -7.97 3.99 -10.16
C LEU A 104 -8.11 4.11 -11.70
N PRO A 105 -7.01 4.15 -12.45
CA PRO A 105 -6.99 4.44 -13.89
C PRO A 105 -7.84 3.43 -14.67
N PHE A 106 -8.10 2.27 -14.09
CA PHE A 106 -8.88 1.18 -14.67
C PHE A 106 -10.38 1.24 -14.33
N GLU A 107 -10.86 1.99 -13.33
CA GLU A 107 -12.31 2.02 -12.98
C GLU A 107 -13.12 3.05 -13.79
N LYS A 108 -12.47 3.99 -14.47
CA LYS A 108 -13.16 5.00 -15.31
C LYS A 108 -13.92 4.41 -16.49
N GLU A 109 -13.66 3.16 -16.87
CA GLU A 109 -14.35 2.49 -17.99
C GLU A 109 -15.80 2.09 -17.64
N ARG A 110 -16.14 1.92 -16.36
CA ARG A 110 -17.41 1.24 -16.00
C ARG A 110 -18.58 2.16 -15.67
N ARG A 111 -18.32 3.37 -15.17
CA ARG A 111 -19.39 4.34 -14.91
C ARG A 111 -19.58 5.16 -16.18
N GLY A 112 -20.68 4.94 -16.89
CA GLY A 112 -21.11 5.63 -18.12
C GLY A 112 -21.31 7.15 -18.01
N TYR A 113 -20.40 7.86 -17.33
CA TYR A 113 -20.18 9.28 -17.47
C TYR A 113 -19.62 9.55 -18.86
N GLY A 114 -20.52 9.64 -19.84
CA GLY A 114 -20.19 10.00 -21.21
C GLY A 114 -19.24 8.99 -21.86
N ARG A 115 -19.82 8.09 -22.65
CA ARG A 115 -19.10 7.47 -23.77
C ARG A 115 -18.25 8.57 -24.42
N TRP A 116 -16.92 8.55 -24.26
CA TRP A 116 -16.06 9.45 -25.00
C TRP A 116 -16.44 9.28 -26.47
N PRO A 117 -16.88 10.34 -27.17
CA PRO A 117 -17.33 10.21 -28.54
C PRO A 117 -16.11 9.94 -29.42
N GLY A 118 -15.80 8.66 -29.60
CA GLY A 118 -14.62 8.18 -30.32
C GLY A 118 -14.29 6.72 -30.00
N GLY A 119 -15.31 5.85 -29.90
CA GLY A 119 -15.09 4.45 -29.54
C GLY A 119 -14.21 3.71 -30.54
N LEU A 120 -13.25 2.96 -30.00
CA LEU A 120 -12.78 1.63 -30.44
C LEU A 120 -12.21 0.92 -29.19
N ASP A 121 -12.40 -0.39 -29.13
CA ASP A 121 -12.04 -1.32 -28.04
C ASP A 121 -10.50 -1.49 -27.79
N GLU A 122 -9.69 -0.43 -27.82
CA GLU A 122 -8.21 -0.56 -27.72
C GLU A 122 -7.52 0.32 -26.65
N ASP A 123 -8.25 1.16 -25.91
CA ASP A 123 -7.62 2.16 -25.03
C ASP A 123 -7.70 1.86 -23.52
N VAL A 124 -7.55 0.59 -23.09
CA VAL A 124 -6.91 0.40 -21.78
C VAL A 124 -5.46 0.70 -22.03
N PRO A 125 -4.88 1.79 -21.50
CA PRO A 125 -3.52 2.09 -21.88
C PRO A 125 -2.63 0.95 -21.40
N PRO A 126 -1.92 0.25 -22.31
CA PRO A 126 -0.97 -0.80 -21.97
C PRO A 126 0.31 -0.15 -21.44
N TYR A 127 0.16 0.87 -20.59
CA TYR A 127 1.31 1.65 -20.20
C TYR A 127 2.13 0.82 -19.24
N PRO A 128 3.44 0.66 -19.53
CA PRO A 128 4.38 0.18 -18.54
C PRO A 128 4.29 1.10 -17.32
N TYR A 129 4.78 0.60 -16.18
CA TYR A 129 4.77 1.35 -14.93
C TYR A 129 5.20 2.81 -15.14
N PRO A 130 4.32 3.81 -14.89
CA PRO A 130 4.45 5.12 -15.52
C PRO A 130 5.46 6.04 -14.82
N HIS A 131 6.27 5.50 -13.92
CA HIS A 131 7.03 6.32 -13.00
C HIS A 131 8.47 5.85 -12.82
N PRO A 132 9.45 6.75 -12.80
CA PRO A 132 10.87 6.37 -12.78
C PRO A 132 11.39 5.87 -11.43
N ARG A 133 10.57 5.86 -10.38
CA ARG A 133 10.94 5.53 -8.98
C ARG A 133 9.75 4.89 -8.28
N LEU A 134 9.94 4.05 -7.28
CA LEU A 134 8.83 3.61 -6.43
C LEU A 134 8.48 4.69 -5.39
N ALA A 135 7.23 4.70 -4.93
CA ALA A 135 6.77 5.56 -3.84
C ALA A 135 7.62 5.41 -2.58
N ILE A 136 8.02 4.18 -2.26
CA ILE A 136 8.84 3.91 -1.10
C ILE A 136 10.23 4.54 -1.20
N SER A 137 10.82 4.60 -2.39
CA SER A 137 12.10 5.26 -2.59
C SER A 137 12.02 6.76 -2.30
N HIS A 138 10.94 7.43 -2.73
CA HIS A 138 10.72 8.83 -2.40
C HIS A 138 10.52 9.02 -0.89
N PHE A 139 9.68 8.19 -0.26
CA PHE A 139 9.42 8.28 1.17
C PHE A 139 10.72 8.16 1.99
N LEU A 140 11.52 7.14 1.71
CA LEU A 140 12.73 6.86 2.49
C LEU A 140 13.88 7.84 2.20
N ARG A 141 14.03 8.32 0.96
CA ARG A 141 15.16 9.19 0.58
C ARG A 141 14.88 10.68 0.76
N GLU A 142 13.63 11.12 0.68
CA GLU A 142 13.28 12.54 0.63
C GLU A 142 12.33 12.99 1.75
N ILE A 143 11.56 12.08 2.35
CA ILE A 143 10.53 12.45 3.33
C ILE A 143 10.99 12.15 4.75
N VAL A 144 11.59 10.98 5.00
CA VAL A 144 12.15 10.64 6.31
C VAL A 144 13.49 11.34 6.48
N PRO A 145 13.66 12.20 7.51
CA PRO A 145 14.97 12.80 7.78
C PRO A 145 16.03 11.72 8.00
N ALA A 146 17.22 11.92 7.44
CA ALA A 146 18.25 10.87 7.42
C ALA A 146 18.63 10.35 8.82
N GLY A 147 18.66 11.23 9.84
CA GLY A 147 18.91 10.83 11.23
C GLY A 147 17.81 9.99 11.86
N SER A 148 16.61 10.03 11.30
CA SER A 148 15.42 9.34 11.82
C SER A 148 15.14 7.99 11.18
N LEU A 149 15.89 7.62 10.12
CA LEU A 149 15.76 6.31 9.46
C LEU A 149 16.02 5.15 10.43
N ALA A 150 16.97 5.32 11.36
CA ALA A 150 17.26 4.32 12.40
C ALA A 150 16.13 4.16 13.43
N HIS A 151 15.20 5.11 13.49
CA HIS A 151 14.06 5.08 14.41
C HIS A 151 12.85 4.36 13.82
N LEU A 152 12.78 4.14 12.51
CA LEU A 152 11.69 3.39 11.90
C LEU A 152 11.53 1.99 12.54
N ARG A 153 10.30 1.65 12.93
CA ARG A 153 9.96 0.34 13.50
C ARG A 153 8.98 -0.45 12.65
N PHE A 154 8.06 0.22 11.97
CA PHE A 154 7.09 -0.46 11.11
C PHE A 154 6.89 0.32 9.82
N LEU A 155 7.22 -0.33 8.71
CA LEU A 155 7.01 0.15 7.37
C LEU A 155 6.12 -0.82 6.59
N GLU A 156 5.10 -0.30 5.91
CA GLU A 156 4.20 -1.07 5.06
C GLU A 156 4.17 -0.46 3.66
N LEU A 157 4.52 -1.25 2.67
CA LEU A 157 4.49 -0.88 1.26
C LEU A 157 3.23 -1.47 0.66
N VAL A 158 2.36 -0.62 0.13
CA VAL A 158 1.08 -1.04 -0.45
C VAL A 158 1.09 -0.73 -1.94
N PHE A 159 0.94 -1.77 -2.75
CA PHE A 159 0.85 -1.68 -4.20
C PHE A 159 -0.59 -1.94 -4.62
N PRO A 160 -1.13 -1.19 -5.60
CA PRO A 160 -2.40 -1.54 -6.23
C PRO A 160 -2.26 -2.88 -6.96
N PRO A 161 -3.38 -3.51 -7.36
CA PRO A 161 -3.36 -4.74 -8.12
C PRO A 161 -2.92 -4.50 -9.58
N TYR A 162 -1.72 -3.99 -9.86
CA TYR A 162 -1.30 -3.73 -11.24
C TYR A 162 -1.51 -4.96 -12.14
N ARG A 163 -1.98 -4.72 -13.37
CA ARG A 163 -2.03 -5.75 -14.41
C ARG A 163 -0.62 -6.31 -14.63
N PRO A 164 -0.49 -7.57 -15.09
CA PRO A 164 0.81 -8.20 -15.36
C PRO A 164 1.78 -7.28 -16.14
N ALA A 165 1.31 -6.67 -17.22
CA ALA A 165 2.12 -5.77 -18.06
C ALA A 165 2.36 -4.35 -17.47
N SER A 166 1.70 -3.99 -16.38
CA SER A 166 1.82 -2.66 -15.76
C SER A 166 2.83 -2.63 -14.59
N TRP A 167 3.33 -3.79 -14.16
CA TRP A 167 4.42 -3.84 -13.19
C TRP A 167 5.71 -3.30 -13.83
N PRO A 168 6.57 -2.60 -13.06
CA PRO A 168 7.87 -2.21 -13.57
C PRO A 168 8.72 -3.46 -13.79
N GLU A 169 9.29 -3.59 -14.98
CA GLU A 169 10.24 -4.65 -15.31
C GLU A 169 11.54 -4.51 -14.51
N THR A 170 12.37 -5.56 -14.48
CA THR A 170 13.63 -5.58 -13.72
C THR A 170 14.57 -4.43 -14.11
N GLU A 171 14.63 -4.09 -15.41
CA GLU A 171 15.48 -3.03 -15.97
C GLU A 171 14.77 -1.66 -15.96
N HIS A 172 13.55 -1.59 -15.44
CA HIS A 172 12.81 -0.34 -15.34
C HIS A 172 13.54 0.62 -14.38
N PRO A 173 13.63 1.93 -14.68
CA PRO A 173 14.31 2.90 -13.79
C PRO A 173 13.80 2.89 -12.35
N ALA A 174 12.52 2.55 -12.15
CA ALA A 174 11.94 2.40 -10.82
C ALA A 174 12.57 1.28 -10.00
N MET A 175 12.89 0.16 -10.64
CA MET A 175 13.53 -0.99 -10.01
C MET A 175 15.01 -0.72 -9.75
N GLU A 176 15.71 -0.05 -10.67
CA GLU A 176 17.08 0.42 -10.45
C GLU A 176 17.18 1.39 -9.26
N ASP A 177 16.29 2.38 -9.18
CA ASP A 177 16.23 3.28 -8.03
C ASP A 177 15.83 2.56 -6.74
N TRP A 178 14.99 1.52 -6.83
CA TRP A 178 14.64 0.71 -5.67
C TRP A 178 15.84 -0.07 -5.13
N TRP A 179 16.64 -0.66 -6.01
CA TRP A 179 17.94 -1.25 -5.66
C TRP A 179 18.89 -0.24 -5.01
N ALA A 180 19.08 0.91 -5.67
CA ALA A 180 19.94 1.97 -5.15
C ALA A 180 19.44 2.50 -3.79
N THR A 181 18.13 2.52 -3.58
CA THR A 181 17.52 2.90 -2.30
C THR A 181 17.83 1.87 -1.23
N ALA A 182 17.65 0.57 -1.49
CA ALA A 182 17.96 -0.48 -0.54
C ALA A 182 19.44 -0.46 -0.12
N ASP A 183 20.34 -0.20 -1.07
CA ASP A 183 21.78 -0.05 -0.82
C ASP A 183 22.10 1.18 0.01
N TRP A 184 21.50 2.31 -0.32
CA TRP A 184 21.68 3.55 0.41
C TRP A 184 21.17 3.47 1.86
N LEU A 185 20.15 2.66 2.12
CA LEU A 185 19.63 2.41 3.47
C LEU A 185 20.60 1.59 4.34
N HIS A 186 21.55 0.89 3.72
CA HIS A 186 22.55 0.13 4.45
C HIS A 186 23.35 1.05 5.39
N GLY A 187 23.36 0.73 6.69
CA GLY A 187 23.97 1.55 7.73
C GLY A 187 23.17 2.79 8.17
N LYS A 188 21.99 3.07 7.59
CA LYS A 188 21.11 4.19 8.00
C LYS A 188 19.90 3.76 8.81
N ILE A 189 19.44 2.53 8.59
CA ILE A 189 18.32 1.94 9.34
C ILE A 189 18.82 1.03 10.45
N ASN A 190 17.96 0.74 11.44
CA ASN A 190 18.17 -0.37 12.36
C ASN A 190 17.36 -1.57 11.85
N PRO A 191 17.96 -2.47 11.05
CA PRO A 191 17.22 -3.56 10.42
C PRO A 191 16.61 -4.50 11.47
N SER A 192 17.32 -4.80 12.56
CA SER A 192 16.85 -5.71 13.61
C SER A 192 15.60 -5.23 14.35
N ALA A 193 15.40 -3.91 14.42
CA ALA A 193 14.22 -3.29 15.02
C ALA A 193 13.13 -2.94 14.00
N LEU A 194 13.42 -3.09 12.71
CA LEU A 194 12.50 -2.76 11.63
C LEU A 194 11.66 -3.97 11.23
N MET A 195 10.35 -3.74 11.15
CA MET A 195 9.36 -4.62 10.56
C MET A 195 8.94 -4.03 9.21
N VAL A 196 8.97 -4.86 8.17
CA VAL A 196 8.51 -4.49 6.83
C VAL A 196 7.33 -5.39 6.44
N ARG A 197 6.25 -4.79 5.94
CA ARG A 197 5.16 -5.51 5.27
C ARG A 197 5.08 -5.05 3.82
N VAL A 198 4.98 -5.97 2.88
CA VAL A 198 4.67 -5.66 1.48
C VAL A 198 3.32 -6.28 1.16
N ALA A 199 2.37 -5.44 0.77
CA ALA A 199 1.01 -5.83 0.45
C ALA A 199 0.68 -5.43 -0.98
N VAL A 200 0.17 -6.37 -1.76
CA VAL A 200 -0.48 -6.09 -3.04
C VAL A 200 -1.98 -6.19 -2.79
N VAL A 201 -2.66 -5.07 -2.96
CA VAL A 201 -4.10 -4.97 -2.76
C VAL A 201 -4.82 -6.00 -3.62
N LYS A 202 -5.79 -6.71 -3.05
CA LYS A 202 -6.63 -7.63 -3.80
C LYS A 202 -7.74 -6.83 -4.51
N PRO A 203 -7.91 -6.96 -5.83
CA PRO A 203 -9.10 -6.40 -6.47
C PRO A 203 -10.33 -7.17 -5.96
N ARG A 204 -11.41 -6.48 -5.59
CA ARG A 204 -12.67 -7.15 -5.25
C ARG A 204 -13.15 -8.01 -6.40
N PHE A 205 -13.76 -9.16 -6.09
CA PHE A 205 -14.42 -10.02 -7.10
C PHE A 205 -15.41 -9.26 -8.01
N ALA A 206 -16.13 -8.24 -7.50
CA ALA A 206 -17.03 -7.42 -8.30
C ALA A 206 -16.33 -6.31 -9.12
N ALA A 207 -15.14 -5.86 -8.69
CA ALA A 207 -14.28 -4.94 -9.43
C ALA A 207 -13.39 -5.68 -10.45
N LEU A 208 -13.37 -7.02 -10.43
CA LEU A 208 -12.94 -7.86 -11.56
C LEU A 208 -13.85 -7.69 -12.80
N GLY A 209 -14.60 -6.60 -12.98
CA GLY A 209 -15.09 -6.25 -14.32
C GLY A 209 -13.93 -5.72 -15.18
N THR A 210 -13.03 -4.94 -14.57
CA THR A 210 -11.86 -4.33 -15.23
C THR A 210 -10.58 -5.15 -15.09
N TYR A 211 -10.56 -6.15 -14.18
CA TYR A 211 -9.66 -7.32 -14.17
C TYR A 211 -10.39 -8.60 -14.60
N GLY A 212 -11.53 -8.44 -15.28
CA GLY A 212 -12.42 -9.54 -15.66
C GLY A 212 -11.92 -10.39 -16.79
N SER A 213 -10.92 -9.90 -17.52
CA SER A 213 -10.14 -10.75 -18.40
C SER A 213 -9.50 -11.84 -17.56
N THR A 214 -9.79 -13.08 -17.93
CA THR A 214 -8.95 -14.23 -17.57
C THR A 214 -7.51 -13.86 -17.92
N ILE A 215 -6.60 -14.05 -16.98
CA ILE A 215 -5.17 -13.98 -17.32
C ILE A 215 -4.71 -15.35 -17.81
N THR A 216 -3.69 -15.36 -18.65
CA THR A 216 -2.98 -16.56 -19.07
C THR A 216 -2.06 -17.07 -17.96
N ALA A 217 -1.57 -18.31 -18.10
CA ALA A 217 -0.56 -18.84 -17.20
C ALA A 217 0.74 -18.01 -17.24
N ASP A 218 1.16 -17.61 -18.45
CA ASP A 218 2.35 -16.77 -18.68
C ASP A 218 2.22 -15.39 -18.00
N GLU A 219 1.02 -14.80 -18.01
CA GLU A 219 0.75 -13.57 -17.26
C GLU A 219 0.81 -13.77 -15.74
N GLY A 220 0.37 -14.93 -15.24
CA GLY A 220 0.55 -15.33 -13.85
C GLY A 220 2.04 -15.49 -13.48
N ASP A 221 2.84 -16.07 -14.38
CA ASP A 221 4.29 -16.18 -14.23
C ASP A 221 4.96 -14.82 -14.23
N ALA A 222 4.52 -13.91 -15.10
CA ALA A 222 4.98 -12.52 -15.15
C ALA A 222 4.66 -11.77 -13.83
N LEU A 223 3.47 -11.98 -13.25
CA LEU A 223 3.12 -11.44 -11.94
C LEU A 223 4.02 -12.00 -10.83
N MET A 224 4.25 -13.32 -10.81
CA MET A 224 5.17 -13.93 -9.85
C MET A 224 6.58 -13.34 -9.98
N LYS A 225 7.07 -13.17 -11.22
CA LYS A 225 8.36 -12.53 -11.49
C LYS A 225 8.39 -11.10 -10.94
N ALA A 226 7.37 -10.29 -11.21
CA ALA A 226 7.27 -8.93 -10.68
C ALA A 226 7.29 -8.90 -9.14
N TYR A 227 6.62 -9.85 -8.47
CA TYR A 227 6.67 -9.96 -7.01
C TYR A 227 8.09 -10.26 -6.52
N MET A 228 8.79 -11.19 -7.18
CA MET A 228 10.17 -11.53 -6.83
C MET A 228 11.13 -10.35 -7.06
N ASP A 229 10.99 -9.64 -8.18
CA ASP A 229 11.78 -8.45 -8.52
C ASP A 229 11.57 -7.34 -7.48
N LEU A 230 10.33 -7.12 -7.04
CA LEU A 230 10.00 -6.15 -5.99
C LEU A 230 10.66 -6.48 -4.65
N LEU A 231 10.71 -7.76 -4.28
CA LEU A 231 11.26 -8.23 -3.01
C LEU A 231 12.79 -8.38 -3.03
N GLN A 232 13.41 -8.46 -4.19
CA GLN A 232 14.84 -8.73 -4.31
C GLN A 232 15.71 -7.67 -3.60
N PRO A 233 15.44 -6.35 -3.68
CA PRO A 233 16.18 -5.36 -2.91
C PRO A 233 16.01 -5.49 -1.40
N LEU A 234 14.83 -5.96 -0.94
CA LEU A 234 14.56 -6.17 0.49
C LEU A 234 15.35 -7.33 1.08
N ARG A 235 15.77 -8.30 0.26
CA ARG A 235 16.66 -9.38 0.69
C ARG A 235 17.97 -8.82 1.26
N ARG A 236 18.51 -7.71 0.75
CA ARG A 236 19.71 -7.06 1.32
C ARG A 236 19.48 -6.56 2.74
N LEU A 237 18.27 -6.07 3.03
CA LEU A 237 17.89 -5.70 4.41
C LEU A 237 17.72 -6.95 5.27
N GLY A 238 17.18 -8.03 4.69
CA GLY A 238 17.13 -9.37 5.25
C GLY A 238 18.51 -9.88 5.67
N ASP A 239 19.49 -9.84 4.78
CA ASP A 239 20.87 -10.24 5.07
C ASP A 239 21.51 -9.35 6.16
N GLY A 240 21.12 -8.06 6.20
CA GLY A 240 21.50 -7.11 7.24
C GLY A 240 20.83 -7.29 8.60
N GLY A 241 20.00 -8.32 8.78
CA GLY A 241 19.40 -8.62 10.06
C GLY A 241 17.99 -8.08 10.26
N LEU A 242 17.21 -7.84 9.19
CA LEU A 242 15.81 -7.39 9.28
C LEU A 242 15.02 -8.14 10.36
N GLY A 243 14.33 -7.42 11.24
CA GLY A 243 13.67 -7.98 12.41
C GLY A 243 12.49 -8.87 12.02
N ARG A 244 11.59 -8.34 11.18
CA ARG A 244 10.41 -9.05 10.67
C ARG A 244 10.08 -8.62 9.25
N PHE A 245 9.55 -9.56 8.49
CA PHE A 245 9.05 -9.31 7.15
C PHE A 245 7.74 -10.07 6.93
N TYR A 246 6.75 -9.41 6.33
CA TYR A 246 5.46 -10.01 5.98
C TYR A 246 5.13 -9.76 4.51
N ALA A 247 4.70 -10.82 3.82
CA ALA A 247 4.28 -10.76 2.43
C ALA A 247 2.77 -11.03 2.33
N ASP A 248 2.03 -10.05 1.84
CA ASP A 248 0.58 -10.14 1.62
C ASP A 248 0.29 -9.95 0.12
N PHE A 249 0.53 -11.00 -0.67
CA PHE A 249 0.33 -11.00 -2.13
C PHE A 249 -0.87 -11.87 -2.52
N PRO A 250 -1.66 -11.50 -3.55
CA PRO A 250 -2.63 -12.41 -4.12
C PRO A 250 -1.91 -13.56 -4.83
N TYR A 251 -2.60 -14.70 -4.97
CA TYR A 251 -2.07 -15.83 -5.74
C TYR A 251 -1.99 -15.42 -7.23
N PRO A 252 -0.80 -15.44 -7.87
CA PRO A 252 -0.60 -14.86 -9.21
C PRO A 252 -1.53 -15.44 -10.26
N TRP A 253 -1.83 -16.74 -10.19
CA TRP A 253 -2.67 -17.45 -11.15
C TRP A 253 -4.15 -17.50 -10.75
N ALA A 254 -4.57 -16.76 -9.71
CA ALA A 254 -5.97 -16.76 -9.26
C ALA A 254 -6.95 -16.29 -10.33
N GLY A 255 -6.47 -15.50 -11.30
CA GLY A 255 -7.27 -15.00 -12.42
C GLY A 255 -7.31 -15.91 -13.66
N THR A 256 -6.62 -17.06 -13.65
CA THR A 256 -6.59 -17.97 -14.81
C THR A 256 -7.92 -18.68 -15.02
N GLU A 257 -8.21 -19.09 -16.25
CA GLU A 257 -9.47 -19.76 -16.58
C GLU A 257 -9.62 -21.11 -15.88
N GLU A 258 -8.51 -21.83 -15.64
CA GLU A 258 -8.48 -23.06 -14.85
C GLU A 258 -8.95 -22.81 -13.41
N VAL A 259 -8.33 -21.84 -12.73
CA VAL A 259 -8.69 -21.50 -11.34
C VAL A 259 -10.12 -20.98 -11.26
N ARG A 260 -10.53 -20.13 -12.22
CA ARG A 260 -11.91 -19.62 -12.28
C ARG A 260 -12.93 -20.73 -12.56
N SER A 261 -12.63 -21.69 -13.43
CA SER A 261 -13.51 -22.83 -13.70
C SER A 261 -13.68 -23.69 -12.45
N ARG A 262 -12.57 -24.01 -11.78
CA ARG A 262 -12.59 -24.71 -10.48
C ARG A 262 -13.39 -23.94 -9.42
N MET A 263 -13.36 -22.60 -9.45
CA MET A 263 -14.17 -21.77 -8.58
C MET A 263 -15.66 -21.74 -8.91
N ARG A 264 -16.03 -21.84 -10.19
CA ARG A 264 -17.43 -21.90 -10.61
C ARG A 264 -18.08 -23.25 -10.30
N GLU A 265 -17.28 -24.32 -10.32
CA GLU A 265 -17.75 -25.69 -10.13
C GLU A 265 -17.77 -26.14 -8.65
N GLY A 266 -16.96 -25.52 -7.79
CA GLY A 266 -16.83 -25.88 -6.37
C GLY A 266 -17.77 -25.13 -5.42
N TRP A 267 -18.04 -25.74 -4.27
CA TRP A 267 -18.68 -25.07 -3.12
C TRP A 267 -17.64 -24.22 -2.37
N PRO A 268 -18.04 -23.21 -1.57
CA PRO A 268 -17.10 -22.37 -0.80
C PRO A 268 -16.09 -23.14 0.08
N GLU A 269 -16.50 -24.31 0.59
CA GLU A 269 -15.64 -25.20 1.39
C GLU A 269 -14.51 -25.84 0.55
N ASP A 270 -14.68 -25.90 -0.78
CA ASP A 270 -13.69 -26.42 -1.72
C ASP A 270 -12.54 -25.43 -1.99
N PHE A 271 -12.57 -24.20 -1.46
CA PHE A 271 -11.48 -23.22 -1.63
C PHE A 271 -10.28 -23.43 -0.72
N ALA A 272 -10.28 -24.50 0.10
CA ALA A 272 -9.17 -24.85 0.98
C ALA A 272 -7.84 -24.97 0.23
N TRP A 273 -7.84 -25.44 -1.03
CA TRP A 273 -6.64 -25.53 -1.85
C TRP A 273 -6.07 -24.16 -2.19
N LEU A 274 -6.92 -23.16 -2.49
CA LEU A 274 -6.44 -21.82 -2.83
C LEU A 274 -5.87 -21.11 -1.60
N ASP A 275 -6.46 -21.34 -0.44
CA ASP A 275 -5.91 -20.85 0.82
C ASP A 275 -4.63 -21.57 1.22
N PHE A 276 -4.45 -22.82 0.81
CA PHE A 276 -3.16 -23.50 0.87
C PHE A 276 -2.13 -22.83 -0.06
N GLU A 277 -2.46 -22.61 -1.34
CA GLU A 277 -1.58 -21.93 -2.31
C GLU A 277 -1.17 -20.51 -1.86
N LYS A 278 -2.11 -19.74 -1.31
CA LYS A 278 -1.81 -18.41 -0.73
C LYS A 278 -0.84 -18.50 0.45
N ARG A 279 -1.00 -19.51 1.32
CA ARG A 279 -0.11 -19.72 2.47
C ARG A 279 1.28 -20.14 2.03
N GLU A 280 1.38 -21.06 1.07
CA GLU A 280 2.65 -21.49 0.47
C GLU A 280 3.34 -20.31 -0.22
N LEU A 281 2.60 -19.50 -0.98
CA LEU A 281 3.14 -18.29 -1.61
C LEU A 281 3.71 -17.33 -0.57
N LYS A 282 2.92 -17.00 0.47
CA LYS A 282 3.35 -16.12 1.56
C LYS A 282 4.64 -16.65 2.21
N ALA A 283 4.66 -17.93 2.58
CA ALA A 283 5.84 -18.56 3.18
C ALA A 283 7.06 -18.53 2.24
N ARG A 284 6.87 -18.77 0.94
CA ARG A 284 7.92 -18.69 -0.08
C ARG A 284 8.51 -17.29 -0.17
N LEU A 285 7.67 -16.26 -0.26
CA LEU A 285 8.09 -14.86 -0.39
C LEU A 285 8.77 -14.36 0.91
N GLU A 286 8.24 -14.73 2.07
CA GLU A 286 8.85 -14.35 3.36
C GLU A 286 10.20 -15.04 3.59
N ARG A 287 10.31 -16.32 3.23
CA ARG A 287 11.57 -17.06 3.25
C ARG A 287 12.59 -16.51 2.27
N TYR A 288 12.15 -16.02 1.11
CA TYR A 288 13.04 -15.40 0.14
C TYR A 288 13.74 -14.14 0.69
N VAL A 289 13.03 -13.33 1.49
CA VAL A 289 13.59 -12.11 2.08
C VAL A 289 14.36 -12.41 3.38
N LEU A 290 13.84 -13.25 4.27
CA LEU A 290 14.46 -13.52 5.58
C LEU A 290 15.51 -14.64 5.57
N GLY A 291 15.57 -15.44 4.50
CA GLY A 291 16.46 -16.59 4.39
C GLY A 291 16.20 -17.63 5.48
N SER A 292 17.26 -18.11 6.12
CA SER A 292 17.19 -19.08 7.22
C SER A 292 16.56 -18.55 8.50
N ARG A 293 16.34 -17.23 8.61
CA ARG A 293 15.71 -16.59 9.77
C ARG A 293 14.19 -16.54 9.67
N TYR A 294 13.64 -17.03 8.57
CA TYR A 294 12.20 -17.17 8.41
C TYR A 294 11.65 -18.15 9.45
N GLU A 295 10.69 -17.67 10.23
CA GLU A 295 9.89 -18.50 11.12
C GLU A 295 8.44 -18.46 10.63
N SER A 296 7.86 -19.63 10.38
CA SER A 296 6.46 -19.70 9.96
C SER A 296 5.56 -19.13 11.06
N PRO A 297 4.70 -18.14 10.77
CA PRO A 297 3.71 -17.64 11.73
C PRO A 297 2.63 -18.68 12.06
N TYR A 298 2.52 -19.76 11.28
CA TYR A 298 1.61 -20.88 11.56
C TYR A 298 2.20 -21.87 12.57
N GLU A 299 3.53 -21.92 12.69
CA GLU A 299 4.25 -22.82 13.60
C GLU A 299 4.72 -22.10 14.86
N SER A 300 5.24 -20.89 14.69
CA SER A 300 5.52 -19.99 15.80
C SER A 300 4.19 -19.45 16.30
N ARG A 301 3.85 -19.60 17.59
CA ARG A 301 2.62 -19.04 18.19
C ARG A 301 2.58 -17.49 18.18
N ARG A 302 3.35 -16.85 17.30
CA ARG A 302 3.50 -15.41 17.15
C ARG A 302 2.36 -14.91 16.27
N LYS A 303 1.55 -14.03 16.82
CA LYS A 303 0.49 -13.36 16.07
C LYS A 303 1.11 -12.35 15.10
N GLU A 304 0.73 -12.42 13.83
CA GLU A 304 1.06 -11.35 12.89
C GLU A 304 0.46 -10.03 13.36
N PRO A 305 1.14 -8.89 13.14
CA PRO A 305 0.54 -7.60 13.35
C PRO A 305 -0.76 -7.49 12.57
N ALA A 306 -1.77 -6.85 13.15
CA ALA A 306 -3.05 -6.61 12.47
C ALA A 306 -2.80 -6.03 11.07
N ARG A 307 -3.60 -6.50 10.10
CA ARG A 307 -3.61 -5.89 8.78
C ARG A 307 -3.97 -4.41 8.92
N SER A 308 -3.44 -3.58 8.03
CA SER A 308 -3.91 -2.20 7.98
C SER A 308 -5.36 -2.20 7.51
N ASP A 309 -6.11 -1.18 7.91
CA ASP A 309 -7.47 -0.95 7.44
C ASP A 309 -7.53 -0.87 5.90
N TRP A 310 -6.40 -0.68 5.21
CA TRP A 310 -6.31 -0.81 3.74
C TRP A 310 -6.74 -2.16 3.20
N ASN A 311 -6.38 -3.25 3.88
CA ASN A 311 -6.86 -4.55 3.47
C ASN A 311 -8.38 -4.61 3.65
N GLU A 312 -8.93 -4.08 4.75
CA GLU A 312 -10.39 -4.03 4.97
C GLU A 312 -11.10 -3.09 3.97
N ILE A 313 -10.46 -1.98 3.61
CA ILE A 313 -10.94 -1.01 2.62
C ILE A 313 -11.18 -1.70 1.27
N PHE A 314 -10.29 -2.60 0.88
CA PHE A 314 -10.41 -3.36 -0.36
C PHE A 314 -11.10 -4.73 -0.19
N GLU A 315 -11.11 -5.34 1.00
CA GLU A 315 -11.71 -6.65 1.30
C GLU A 315 -13.20 -6.53 1.72
N GLY A 316 -13.59 -5.51 2.50
CA GLY A 316 -14.83 -5.39 3.28
C GLY A 316 -16.14 -4.96 2.58
N TYR A 317 -16.34 -5.21 1.29
CA TYR A 317 -17.68 -5.06 0.62
C TYR A 317 -18.28 -6.45 0.38
N LEU A 318 -18.31 -7.29 1.41
CA LEU A 318 -18.97 -8.60 1.41
C LEU A 318 -19.85 -8.79 2.67
N GLY A 319 -20.38 -7.70 3.22
CA GLY A 319 -21.40 -7.71 4.27
C GLY A 319 -22.72 -7.19 3.72
#